data_AF-A0A6I4VYM3-F1
#
_entry.id   AF-A0A6I4VYM3-F1
#
_cell.length_a   1.000
_cell.length_b   1.000
_cell.length_c   1.000
_cell.angle_alpha   90.00
_cell.angle_beta   90.00
_cell.angle_gamma   90.00
#
_symmetry.space_group_name_H-M   'P 1'
#
loop_
_entity.id
_entity.type
_entity.pdbx_description
1 polymer ?
#
loop_
_entity_poly.entity_id
_entity_poly.type
_entity_poly.pdbx_seq_one_letter_code
_entity_poly.pdbx_strand_id
1 'polypeptide(L)'
;MGVPTVVDAVTIAFDTVNYLLAYLSREMSGVKGNPLDPLNRPELKELEQQEIPSETKSKMLGLVGELEDDEKRQLIHEILAPLGQNLMVTPKEVDDFIADMAKVIATGLNCALHESVTMDNVVTHLH
;
A
#
# COMPACT_ATOMS: atom_id res chain seq x y z
N MET A 1 0.90 -14.68 -1.92
CA MET A 1 1.55 -14.57 -0.61
C MET A 1 1.92 -13.11 -0.41
N GLY A 2 1.05 -12.33 0.23
CA GLY A 2 1.30 -10.91 0.45
C GLY A 2 2.44 -10.76 1.46
N VAL A 3 3.57 -10.23 1.00
CA VAL A 3 4.61 -9.74 1.90
C VAL A 3 3.96 -8.62 2.72
N PRO A 4 4.14 -8.54 4.05
CA PRO A 4 3.68 -7.38 4.82
C PRO A 4 4.41 -6.16 4.26
N THR A 5 3.75 -5.43 3.37
CA THR A 5 4.33 -4.32 2.62
C THR A 5 4.32 -3.12 3.55
N VAL A 6 5.30 -3.07 4.44
CA VAL A 6 5.63 -1.81 5.05
C VAL A 6 6.20 -0.95 3.91
N VAL A 7 5.50 0.10 3.54
CA VAL A 7 5.87 0.98 2.42
C VAL A 7 6.05 2.40 2.94
N ASP A 8 6.97 3.17 2.35
CA ASP A 8 7.08 4.60 2.60
C ASP A 8 5.73 5.32 2.34
N ALA A 9 5.37 6.24 3.21
CA ALA A 9 4.21 7.12 3.06
C ALA A 9 4.25 7.90 1.73
N VAL A 10 5.45 8.26 1.23
CA VAL A 10 5.61 8.92 -0.07
C VAL A 10 5.01 8.08 -1.20
N THR A 11 5.28 6.78 -1.20
CA THR A 11 4.77 5.86 -2.24
C THR A 11 3.25 5.78 -2.18
N ILE A 12 2.67 5.60 -0.99
CA ILE A 12 1.22 5.50 -0.84
C ILE A 12 0.52 6.81 -1.25
N ALA A 13 1.08 7.97 -0.87
CA ALA A 13 0.54 9.26 -1.27
C ALA A 13 0.60 9.45 -2.79
N PHE A 14 1.74 9.13 -3.40
CA PHE A 14 1.92 9.21 -4.85
C PHE A 14 0.94 8.31 -5.61
N ASP A 15 0.81 7.05 -5.19
CA ASP A 15 -0.11 6.09 -5.79
C ASP A 15 -1.56 6.54 -5.63
N THR A 16 -1.92 7.09 -4.47
CA THR A 16 -3.27 7.64 -4.21
C THR A 16 -3.61 8.78 -5.17
N VAL A 17 -2.66 9.69 -5.42
CA VAL A 17 -2.85 10.79 -6.39
C VAL A 17 -3.03 10.23 -7.79
N ASN A 18 -2.23 9.23 -8.19
CA ASN A 18 -2.39 8.60 -9.51
C ASN A 18 -3.73 7.88 -9.64
N TYR A 19 -4.18 7.15 -8.62
CA TYR A 19 -5.50 6.52 -8.63
C TYR A 19 -6.63 7.54 -8.72
N LEU A 20 -6.52 8.67 -8.02
CA LEU A 20 -7.47 9.77 -8.12
C LEU A 20 -7.52 10.31 -9.55
N LEU A 21 -6.37 10.54 -10.19
CA LEU A 21 -6.31 11.01 -11.57
C LEU A 21 -6.86 9.99 -12.57
N ALA A 22 -6.55 8.71 -12.39
CA ALA A 22 -7.10 7.63 -13.21
C ALA A 22 -8.63 7.59 -13.09
N TYR A 23 -9.15 7.66 -11.86
CA TYR A 23 -10.58 7.73 -11.59
C TYR A 23 -11.25 8.93 -12.28
N LEU A 24 -10.68 10.13 -12.13
CA LEU A 24 -11.22 11.34 -12.76
C LEU A 24 -11.13 11.27 -14.30
N SER A 25 -10.04 10.75 -14.84
CA SER A 25 -9.88 10.56 -16.28
C SER A 25 -10.93 9.61 -16.85
N ARG A 26 -11.23 8.52 -16.12
CA ARG A 26 -12.27 7.55 -16.50
C ARG A 26 -13.66 8.18 -16.53
N GLU A 27 -14.00 8.96 -15.51
CA GLU A 27 -15.28 9.69 -15.43
C GLU A 27 -15.42 10.70 -16.58
N MET A 28 -14.36 11.46 -16.88
CA MET A 28 -14.37 12.40 -18.01
C MET A 28 -14.49 11.71 -19.38
N SER A 29 -13.91 10.52 -19.54
CA SER A 29 -14.06 9.72 -20.75
C SER A 29 -15.45 9.05 -20.87
N GLY A 30 -16.31 9.18 -19.85
CA GLY A 30 -17.67 8.65 -19.87
C GLY A 30 -17.73 7.12 -19.92
N VAL A 31 -16.68 6.45 -19.45
CA VAL A 31 -16.61 4.99 -19.46
C VAL A 31 -17.65 4.42 -18.50
N LYS A 32 -18.69 3.83 -19.07
CA LYS A 32 -19.66 3.01 -18.33
C LYS A 32 -19.09 1.60 -18.18
N GLY A 33 -18.81 1.22 -16.95
CA GLY A 33 -18.41 -0.11 -16.54
C GLY A 33 -19.57 -1.09 -16.56
N ASN A 34 -19.49 -2.12 -15.72
CA ASN A 34 -20.42 -3.24 -15.76
C ASN A 34 -21.90 -2.76 -15.67
N PRO A 35 -22.78 -3.11 -16.63
CA PRO A 35 -24.18 -2.69 -16.63
C PRO A 35 -24.98 -3.19 -15.41
N LEU A 36 -24.43 -4.13 -14.64
CA LEU A 36 -25.01 -4.64 -13.39
C LEU A 36 -24.50 -3.94 -12.14
N ASP A 37 -23.52 -3.04 -12.25
CA ASP A 37 -23.10 -2.18 -11.15
C ASP A 37 -23.83 -0.83 -11.24
N PRO A 38 -24.86 -0.59 -10.41
CA PRO A 38 -25.60 0.67 -10.42
C PRO A 38 -24.76 1.87 -10.00
N LEU A 39 -23.60 1.66 -9.38
CA LEU A 39 -22.67 2.71 -8.95
C LEU A 39 -21.45 2.85 -9.87
N ASN A 40 -21.34 2.03 -10.91
CA ASN A 40 -20.26 2.06 -11.90
C ASN A 40 -18.84 2.13 -11.27
N ARG A 41 -18.60 1.35 -10.21
CA ARG A 41 -17.35 1.43 -9.45
C ARG A 41 -16.19 0.88 -10.28
N PRO A 42 -14.99 1.49 -10.21
CA PRO A 42 -13.82 0.93 -10.85
C PRO A 42 -13.31 -0.30 -10.13
N GLU A 43 -12.80 -1.28 -10.90
CA GLU A 43 -11.91 -2.27 -10.32
C GLU A 43 -10.50 -1.67 -10.16
N LEU A 44 -9.80 -2.01 -9.08
CA LEU A 44 -8.42 -1.54 -8.82
C LEU A 44 -7.48 -1.84 -10.01
N LYS A 45 -7.63 -3.02 -10.61
CA LYS A 45 -6.85 -3.45 -11.77
C LYS A 45 -7.09 -2.58 -13.01
N GLU A 46 -8.29 -2.04 -13.17
CA GLU A 46 -8.61 -1.12 -14.27
C GLU A 46 -7.92 0.23 -14.06
N LEU A 47 -7.90 0.73 -12.82
CA LEU A 47 -7.26 2.01 -12.47
C LEU A 47 -5.73 1.95 -12.65
N GLU A 48 -5.11 0.80 -12.35
CA GLU A 48 -3.67 0.59 -12.51
C GLU A 48 -3.23 0.53 -13.98
N GLN A 49 -4.10 0.05 -14.87
CA GLN A 49 -3.79 -0.14 -16.29
C GLN A 49 -4.17 1.06 -17.15
N GLN A 50 -4.89 2.02 -16.57
CA GLN A 50 -5.36 3.18 -17.30
C GLN A 50 -4.23 4.20 -17.48
N GLU A 51 -3.80 4.40 -18.72
CA GLU A 51 -2.92 5.51 -19.04
C GLU A 51 -3.68 6.84 -18.85
N ILE A 52 -3.14 7.68 -17.98
CA ILE A 52 -3.67 9.01 -17.73
C ILE A 52 -3.11 9.95 -18.81
N PRO A 53 -3.94 10.55 -19.68
CA PRO A 53 -3.46 11.47 -20.71
C PRO A 53 -2.71 12.65 -20.10
N SER A 54 -1.60 13.06 -20.72
CA SER A 54 -0.79 14.19 -20.25
C SER A 54 -1.62 15.49 -20.13
N GLU A 55 -2.54 15.72 -21.07
CA GLU A 55 -3.47 16.84 -21.04
C GLU A 55 -4.37 16.83 -19.79
N THR A 56 -4.84 15.64 -19.38
CA THR A 56 -5.63 15.47 -18.15
C THR A 56 -4.80 15.75 -16.92
N LYS A 57 -3.54 15.27 -16.87
CA LYS A 57 -2.63 15.54 -15.74
C LYS A 57 -2.40 17.05 -15.57
N SER A 58 -2.08 17.76 -16.65
CA SER A 58 -1.84 19.21 -16.62
C SER A 58 -3.12 20.00 -16.28
N LYS A 59 -4.29 19.62 -16.83
CA LYS A 59 -5.56 20.29 -16.49
C LYS A 59 -5.97 20.12 -15.03
N MET A 60 -5.69 18.95 -14.42
CA MET A 60 -6.14 18.63 -13.07
C MET A 60 -5.16 19.11 -11.98
N LEU A 61 -3.85 18.96 -12.22
CA LEU A 61 -2.80 19.30 -11.26
C LEU A 61 -2.03 20.60 -11.60
N GLY A 62 -2.33 21.23 -12.74
CA GLY A 62 -1.61 22.40 -13.22
C GLY A 62 -0.13 22.10 -13.39
N LEU A 63 0.71 23.01 -12.86
CA LEU A 63 2.17 22.93 -12.89
C LEU A 63 2.70 21.62 -12.29
N VAL A 64 2.04 21.06 -11.27
CA VAL A 64 2.45 19.79 -10.64
C VAL A 64 2.20 18.59 -11.58
N GLY A 65 1.23 18.71 -12.49
CA GLY A 65 0.92 17.66 -13.47
C GLY A 65 2.01 17.48 -14.52
N GLU A 66 2.80 18.52 -14.78
CA GLU A 66 3.88 18.57 -15.78
C GLU A 66 5.21 18.01 -15.27
N LEU A 67 5.37 17.89 -13.94
CA LEU A 67 6.56 17.32 -13.32
C LEU A 67 6.75 15.85 -13.72
N GLU A 68 8.01 15.42 -13.82
CA GLU A 68 8.35 14.01 -13.97
C GLU A 68 7.97 13.23 -12.68
N ASP A 69 7.80 11.92 -12.80
CA ASP A 69 7.35 11.11 -11.67
C ASP A 69 8.35 11.14 -10.49
N ASP A 70 9.66 11.24 -10.78
CA ASP A 70 10.70 11.41 -9.77
C ASP A 70 10.61 12.77 -9.05
N GLU A 71 10.36 13.84 -9.80
CA GLU A 71 10.16 15.19 -9.25
C GLU A 71 8.90 15.26 -8.38
N LYS A 72 7.81 14.59 -8.78
CA LYS A 72 6.59 14.47 -7.97
C LYS A 72 6.85 13.71 -6.67
N ARG A 73 7.59 12.60 -6.73
CA ARG A 73 7.96 11.83 -5.53
C ARG A 73 8.83 12.67 -4.59
N GLN A 74 9.79 13.42 -5.13
CA GLN A 74 10.62 14.34 -4.35
C GLN A 74 9.77 15.45 -3.72
N LEU A 75 8.85 16.07 -4.46
CA LEU A 75 7.94 17.08 -3.93
C LEU A 75 7.09 16.53 -2.78
N ILE A 76 6.53 15.32 -2.94
CA ILE A 76 5.76 14.67 -1.87
C ILE A 76 6.64 14.39 -0.67
N HIS A 77 7.88 13.93 -0.87
CA HIS A 77 8.85 13.73 0.22
C HIS A 77 9.13 15.03 0.98
N GLU A 78 9.37 16.13 0.29
CA GLU A 78 9.61 17.45 0.89
C GLU A 78 8.39 17.98 1.68
N ILE A 79 7.18 17.71 1.18
CA ILE A 79 5.93 18.08 1.88
C ILE A 79 5.71 17.23 3.14
N LEU A 80 6.11 15.95 3.10
CA LEU A 80 5.95 15.03 4.23
C LEU A 80 7.08 15.15 5.26
N ALA A 81 8.26 15.67 4.89
CA ALA A 81 9.42 15.78 5.79
C ALA A 81 9.16 16.63 7.07
N PRO A 82 8.39 17.74 7.05
CA PRO A 82 8.02 18.47 8.25
C PRO A 82 7.06 17.70 9.18
N LEU A 83 6.33 16.69 8.67
CA LEU A 83 5.37 15.91 9.46
C LEU A 83 6.05 14.85 10.34
N GLY A 84 7.36 14.63 10.19
CA GLY A 84 8.16 13.71 10.98
C GLY A 84 9.23 13.00 10.16
N GLN A 85 9.99 12.12 10.81
CA GLN A 85 10.96 11.24 10.13
C GLN A 85 10.27 10.42 9.03
N ASN A 86 11.01 9.99 7.99
CA ASN A 86 10.54 9.18 6.85
C ASN A 86 9.44 8.18 7.26
N LEU A 87 8.18 8.59 7.09
CA LEU A 87 7.03 7.88 7.63
C LEU A 87 6.84 6.58 6.87
N MET A 88 6.55 5.51 7.60
CA MET A 88 6.21 4.23 7.01
C MET A 88 4.74 3.92 7.26
N VAL A 89 4.09 3.33 6.27
CA VAL A 89 2.69 2.90 6.33
C VAL A 89 2.66 1.40 6.53
N THR A 90 2.05 0.97 7.62
CA THR A 90 1.78 -0.44 7.94
C THR A 90 0.28 -0.74 7.79
N PRO A 91 -0.09 -1.99 7.46
CA PRO A 91 -1.47 -2.44 7.60
C PRO A 91 -1.97 -2.33 9.05
N LYS A 92 -3.29 -2.25 9.24
CA LYS A 92 -3.90 -2.13 10.57
C LYS A 92 -3.67 -3.36 11.47
N GLU A 93 -3.47 -4.52 10.86
CA GLU A 93 -3.30 -5.80 11.55
C GLU A 93 -1.82 -6.13 11.81
N VAL A 94 -0.90 -5.18 11.57
CA VAL A 94 0.55 -5.44 11.66
C VAL A 94 0.97 -5.99 13.03
N ASP A 95 0.31 -5.57 14.11
CA ASP A 95 0.65 -6.02 15.46
C ASP A 95 0.35 -7.52 15.65
N ASP A 96 -0.78 -8.00 15.12
CA ASP A 96 -1.15 -9.41 15.14
C ASP A 96 -0.16 -10.25 14.31
N PHE A 97 0.22 -9.74 13.12
CA PHE A 97 1.24 -10.37 12.28
C PHE A 97 2.59 -10.48 12.99
N ILE A 98 3.01 -9.43 13.71
CA ILE A 98 4.26 -9.43 14.48
C ILE A 98 4.17 -10.41 15.64
N ALA A 99 3.04 -10.49 16.34
CA ALA A 99 2.84 -11.44 17.43
C ALA A 99 2.93 -12.90 16.94
N ASP A 100 2.29 -13.21 15.81
CA ASP A 100 2.35 -14.54 15.20
C ASP A 100 3.76 -14.91 14.74
N MET A 101 4.46 -13.97 14.10
CA MET A 101 5.87 -14.17 13.71
C MET A 101 6.78 -14.38 14.92
N ALA A 102 6.62 -13.58 15.97
CA ALA A 102 7.37 -13.74 17.20
C ALA A 102 7.14 -15.13 17.82
N LYS A 103 5.90 -15.62 17.81
CA LYS A 103 5.55 -16.96 18.32
C LYS A 103 6.19 -18.08 17.50
N VAL A 104 6.18 -17.96 16.18
CA VAL A 104 6.83 -18.92 15.27
C VAL A 104 8.34 -18.94 15.49
N ILE A 105 8.98 -17.77 15.56
CA ILE A 105 10.43 -17.65 15.79
C ILE A 105 10.80 -18.20 17.17
N ALA A 106 10.06 -17.83 18.21
CA ALA A 106 10.29 -18.31 19.58
C ALA A 106 10.16 -19.84 19.66
N THR A 107 9.14 -20.41 19.03
CA THR A 107 8.94 -21.87 18.96
C THR A 107 10.09 -22.54 18.23
N GLY A 108 10.47 -22.03 17.05
CA GLY A 108 11.58 -22.58 16.27
C GLY A 108 12.90 -22.55 17.03
N LEU A 109 13.19 -21.43 17.72
CA LEU A 109 14.38 -21.28 18.53
C LEU A 109 14.38 -22.21 19.75
N ASN A 110 13.24 -22.34 20.44
CA ASN A 110 13.10 -23.19 21.61
C ASN A 110 13.29 -24.67 21.26
N CYS A 111 12.68 -25.14 20.16
CA CYS A 111 12.86 -26.51 19.66
C CYS A 111 14.29 -26.78 19.18
N ALA A 112 14.97 -25.79 18.59
CA ALA A 112 16.33 -25.95 18.08
C ALA A 112 17.40 -26.00 19.19
N LEU A 113 17.19 -25.27 20.30
CA LEU A 113 18.15 -25.19 21.40
C LEU A 113 17.87 -26.20 22.52
N HIS A 114 16.62 -26.59 22.73
CA HIS A 114 16.22 -27.50 23.81
C HIS A 114 15.58 -28.79 23.26
N GLU A 115 16.33 -29.90 23.24
CA GLU A 115 15.86 -31.24 22.81
C GLU A 115 14.64 -31.76 23.61
N SER A 116 14.38 -31.22 24.81
CA SER A 116 13.26 -31.61 25.67
C SER A 116 11.93 -30.95 25.29
N VAL A 117 11.97 -29.94 24.42
CA VAL A 117 10.77 -29.20 23.99
C VAL A 117 10.34 -29.72 22.62
N THR A 118 9.45 -30.69 22.64
CA THR A 118 8.78 -31.22 21.43
C THR A 118 7.59 -30.34 21.05
N MET A 119 7.19 -30.30 19.78
CA MET A 119 6.04 -29.51 19.28
C MET A 119 4.75 -29.70 20.09
N ASP A 120 4.57 -30.84 20.76
CA ASP A 120 3.45 -31.11 21.66
C ASP A 120 3.48 -30.31 22.97
N ASN A 121 4.66 -29.94 23.49
CA ASN A 121 4.85 -29.23 24.77
C ASN A 121 5.01 -27.70 24.62
N VAL A 122 5.37 -27.21 23.43
CA VAL A 122 5.61 -25.76 23.22
C VAL A 122 4.33 -24.94 23.44
N VAL A 123 3.18 -25.50 23.07
CA VAL A 123 1.88 -24.83 23.16
C VAL A 123 1.52 -24.48 24.60
N THR A 124 1.98 -25.27 25.58
CA THR A 124 1.70 -25.07 27.01
C THR A 124 2.42 -23.85 27.60
N HIS A 125 3.52 -23.39 27.00
CA HIS A 125 4.35 -22.30 27.53
C HIS A 125 4.15 -20.95 26.82
N LEU A 126 3.24 -20.87 25.84
CA LEU A 126 2.99 -19.67 25.04
C LEU A 126 1.65 -18.99 25.37
N HIS A 127 1.20 -19.12 26.62
CA HIS A 127 0.09 -18.33 27.17
C HIS A 127 0.58 -17.02 27.77
#